data_AF-A0A5S9MJI2-F1
#
_entry.id   AF-A0A5S9MJI2-F1
#
_cell.length_a   1.000
_cell.length_b   1.000
_cell.length_c   1.000
_cell.angle_alpha   90.00
_cell.angle_beta   90.00
_cell.angle_gamma   90.00
#
_symmetry.space_group_name_H-M   'P 1'
#
loop_
_entity.id
_entity.type
_entity.pdbx_description
1 polymer ?
#
loop_
_entity_poly.entity_id
_entity_poly.type
_entity_poly.pdbx_seq_one_letter_code
_entity_poly.pdbx_strand_id
1 'polypeptide(L)' 'MDQTHLRFFTLHEIHALFHSAGFRIREFEAIRVQHPSYASVLNDLHELLMKHGIRSDFHEAATAYQYVVEAVPFNE' A
#
# COMPACT_ATOMS: atom_id res chain seq x y z
N MET A 1 -7.25 -9.96 11.46
CA MET A 1 -6.25 -10.43 10.48
C MET A 1 -6.39 -11.94 10.39
N ASP A 2 -6.38 -12.50 9.17
CA ASP A 2 -6.54 -13.94 8.96
C ASP A 2 -5.29 -14.69 9.45
N GLN A 3 -5.47 -15.79 10.19
CA GLN A 3 -4.37 -16.60 10.73
C GLN A 3 -3.63 -17.40 9.66
N THR A 4 -4.19 -17.50 8.45
CA THR A 4 -3.62 -18.23 7.32
C THR A 4 -2.67 -17.38 6.48
N HIS A 5 -2.54 -16.07 6.75
CA HIS A 5 -1.61 -15.21 6.01
C HIS A 5 -0.16 -15.49 6.41
N LEU A 6 0.61 -16.11 5.49
CA LEU A 6 2.03 -16.43 5.67
C LEU A 6 2.99 -15.36 5.12
N ARG A 7 2.46 -14.37 4.40
CA ARG A 7 3.21 -13.28 3.75
C ARG A 7 2.45 -11.97 3.88
N PHE A 8 3.20 -10.88 3.95
CA PHE A 8 2.68 -9.53 4.09
C PHE A 8 3.36 -8.65 3.07
N PHE A 9 2.61 -7.71 2.50
CA PHE A 9 3.11 -6.81 1.49
C PHE A 9 2.53 -5.42 1.71
N THR A 10 3.41 -4.43 1.64
CA THR A 10 3.10 -3.03 1.40
C THR A 10 2.93 -2.80 -0.09
N LEU A 11 2.41 -1.63 -0.46
CA LEU A 11 2.34 -1.21 -1.86
C LEU A 11 3.71 -1.28 -2.56
N HIS A 12 4.76 -0.81 -1.89
CA HIS A 12 6.11 -0.83 -2.45
C HIS A 12 6.55 -2.26 -2.81
N GLU A 13 6.30 -3.23 -1.93
CA GLU A 13 6.68 -4.63 -2.15
C GLU A 13 5.83 -5.28 -3.26
N ILE A 14 4.57 -4.87 -3.44
CA ILE A 14 3.73 -5.31 -4.57
C ILE A 14 4.33 -4.82 -5.90
N HIS A 15 4.71 -3.54 -6.00
CA HIS A 15 5.38 -3.02 -7.19
C HIS A 15 6.68 -3.77 -7.48
N ALA A 16 7.52 -3.96 -6.47
CA ALA A 16 8.78 -4.68 -6.61
C ALA A 16 8.57 -6.13 -7.06
N LEU A 17 7.56 -6.81 -6.52
CA LEU A 17 7.20 -8.19 -6.86
C LEU A 17 6.88 -8.31 -8.36
N PHE A 18 5.92 -7.52 -8.88
CA PHE A 18 5.53 -7.59 -10.29
C PHE A 18 6.68 -7.20 -11.22
N HIS A 19 7.42 -6.14 -10.89
CA HIS A 19 8.56 -5.71 -11.68
C HIS A 19 9.64 -6.81 -11.76
N SER A 20 9.98 -7.43 -10.62
CA SER A 20 10.97 -8.51 -10.57
C SER A 20 10.55 -9.75 -11.36
N ALA A 21 9.24 -9.96 -11.51
CA ALA A 21 8.67 -11.06 -12.27
C ALA A 21 8.53 -10.77 -13.79
N GLY A 22 8.94 -9.59 -14.27
CA GLY A 22 8.87 -9.23 -15.69
C GLY A 22 7.56 -8.59 -16.13
N PHE A 23 6.81 -7.99 -15.20
CA PHE A 23 5.54 -7.31 -15.48
C PHE A 23 5.63 -5.81 -15.17
N ARG A 24 4.91 -5.00 -15.97
CA ARG A 24 4.56 -3.62 -15.63
C ARG A 24 3.13 -3.57 -15.11
N ILE A 25 2.90 -2.74 -14.10
CA ILE A 25 1.54 -2.47 -13.61
C ILE A 25 0.85 -1.52 -14.59
N ARG A 26 -0.32 -1.93 -15.09
CA ARG A 26 -1.16 -1.17 -16.04
C ARG A 26 -2.22 -0.39 -15.28
N GLU A 27 -2.97 -1.07 -14.41
CA GLU A 27 -3.99 -0.46 -13.56
C GLU A 27 -3.76 -0.82 -12.10
N PHE A 28 -4.16 0.09 -11.23
CA PHE A 28 -3.95 -0.02 -9.80
C PHE A 28 -5.09 0.66 -9.05
N GLU A 29 -5.76 -0.10 -8.19
CA GLU A 29 -6.84 0.40 -7.36
C GLU A 29 -6.59 0.05 -5.88
N ALA A 30 -6.79 1.03 -5.01
CA ALA A 30 -6.75 0.81 -3.57
C ALA A 30 -8.17 0.76 -3.01
N ILE A 31 -8.53 -0.41 -2.47
CA ILE A 31 -9.77 -0.64 -1.75
C ILE A 31 -9.60 -0.08 -0.34
N ARG A 32 -10.27 1.03 -0.06
CA ARG A 32 -10.12 1.76 1.20
C ARG A 32 -11.25 1.45 2.16
N VAL A 33 -10.91 1.33 3.43
CA VAL A 33 -11.87 1.22 4.51
C VAL A 33 -11.66 2.37 5.46
N GLN A 34 -12.73 3.13 5.72
CA GLN A 34 -12.68 4.22 6.68
C GLN A 34 -12.91 3.69 8.09
N HIS A 35 -12.02 4.04 9.00
CA HIS A 35 -12.19 3.80 10.43
C HIS A 35 -12.15 5.15 11.16
N PRO A 36 -13.31 5.82 11.34
CA PRO A 36 -13.35 7.15 11.95
C PRO A 36 -12.67 7.22 13.31
N SER A 37 -12.74 6.14 14.09
CA SER A 37 -12.08 6.00 15.39
C SER A 37 -10.54 6.08 15.33
N TYR A 38 -9.93 5.85 14.17
CA TYR A 38 -8.48 5.87 13.99
C TYR A 38 -7.97 7.18 13.38
N ALA A 39 -8.86 8.09 12.97
CA ALA A 39 -8.47 9.32 12.26
C ALA A 39 -7.43 10.14 13.02
N SER A 40 -7.61 10.33 14.33
CA SER A 40 -6.65 11.06 15.18
C SER A 40 -5.27 10.41 15.15
N VAL A 41 -5.20 9.10 15.40
CA VAL A 41 -3.94 8.35 15.47
C VAL A 41 -3.23 8.32 14.12
N LEU A 42 -3.98 8.19 13.02
CA LEU A 42 -3.43 8.22 11.67
C LEU A 42 -2.81 9.59 11.34
N ASN A 43 -3.42 10.69 11.81
CA ASN A 43 -2.87 12.03 11.65
C ASN A 43 -1.58 12.21 12.47
N ASP A 44 -1.60 11.83 13.76
CA ASP A 44 -0.44 11.94 14.63
C ASP A 44 0.78 11.16 14.07
N LEU A 45 0.53 9.95 13.57
CA LEU A 45 1.56 9.13 12.93
C LEU A 45 2.06 9.75 11.62
N HIS A 46 1.16 10.29 10.80
CA HIS A 46 1.53 10.95 9.55
C HIS A 46 2.45 12.15 9.81
N GLU A 47 2.10 13.01 10.77
CA GLU A 47 2.91 14.17 11.15
C GLU A 47 4.28 13.75 11.68
N LEU A 48 4.34 12.71 12.51
CA LEU A 48 5.60 12.16 13.01
C LEU A 48 6.50 11.66 11.88
N LEU A 49 5.95 10.88 10.94
CA LEU A 49 6.69 10.34 9.80
C LEU A 49 7.21 11.44 8.88
N MET A 50 6.41 12.46 8.62
CA MET A 50 6.80 13.64 7.84
C MET A 50 7.92 14.41 8.54
N LYS A 51 7.79 14.69 9.84
CA LYS A 51 8.78 15.43 10.64
C LYS A 51 10.16 14.77 10.60
N HIS A 52 10.21 13.45 10.57
CA HIS A 52 11.45 12.68 10.52
C HIS A 52 11.91 12.33 9.10
N GLY A 53 11.21 12.78 8.06
CA GLY A 53 11.56 12.48 6.67
C GLY A 53 11.48 10.99 6.33
N ILE A 54 10.66 10.22 7.03
CA ILE A 54 10.57 8.76 6.87
C ILE A 54 9.63 8.41 5.71
N ARG A 55 8.44 8.99 5.70
CA ARG A 55 7.39 8.65 4.72
C ARG A 55 6.34 9.76 4.60
N SER A 56 6.02 10.16 3.37
CA SER A 56 5.05 11.22 3.09
C SER A 56 3.68 10.74 2.61
N ASP A 57 3.57 9.51 2.14
CA ASP A 57 2.33 8.91 1.62
C ASP A 57 1.59 8.06 2.66
N PHE A 58 2.00 8.14 3.95
CA PHE A 58 1.46 7.27 5.00
C PHE A 58 -0.05 7.28 5.10
N HIS A 59 -0.69 8.45 5.01
CA HIS A 59 -2.14 8.57 5.18
C HIS A 59 -2.90 7.81 4.07
N GLU A 60 -2.44 7.92 2.84
CA GLU A 60 -3.02 7.18 1.71
C GLU A 60 -2.79 5.67 1.84
N ALA A 61 -1.59 5.28 2.28
CA ALA A 61 -1.24 3.87 2.46
C ALA A 61 -1.97 3.22 3.64
N ALA A 62 -2.14 3.93 4.75
CA ALA A 62 -2.73 3.39 5.97
C ALA A 62 -4.25 3.19 5.87
N THR A 63 -4.91 3.89 4.93
CA THR A 63 -6.35 3.75 4.67
C THR A 63 -6.67 2.69 3.62
N ALA A 64 -5.66 2.21 2.88
CA ALA A 64 -5.81 1.13 1.93
C ALA A 64 -5.84 -0.22 2.67
N TYR A 65 -6.99 -0.88 2.63
CA TYR A 65 -7.15 -2.21 3.21
C TYR A 65 -6.57 -3.29 2.29
N GLN A 66 -6.81 -3.13 0.98
CA GLN A 66 -6.36 -4.05 -0.07
C GLN A 66 -6.04 -3.28 -1.34
N TYR A 67 -5.28 -3.93 -2.22
CA TYR A 67 -4.94 -3.42 -3.55
C TYR A 67 -5.36 -4.41 -4.62
N VAL A 68 -5.99 -3.91 -5.68
CA VAL A 68 -6.26 -4.64 -6.91
C VAL A 68 -5.26 -4.16 -7.95
N VAL A 69 -4.53 -5.09 -8.55
CA VAL A 69 -3.44 -4.78 -9.47
C VAL A 69 -3.66 -5.52 -10.76
N GLU A 70 -3.67 -4.76 -11.86
CA GLU A 70 -3.57 -5.31 -13.19
C GLU A 70 -2.14 -5.12 -13.69
N ALA A 71 -1.48 -6.22 -14.05
CA ALA A 71 -0.11 -6.21 -14.52
C ALA A 71 -0.02 -6.93 -15.88
N VAL A 72 0.72 -6.35 -16.81
CA VAL A 72 0.96 -6.91 -18.14
C VAL A 72 2.45 -7.22 -18.30
N PRO A 73 2.83 -8.26 -19.07
CA PRO A 73 4.22 -8.53 -19.38
C PRO A 73 4.90 -7.30 -20.01
N PHE A 74 6.19 -7.12 -19.80
CA PHE A 74 6.94 -6.03 -20.45
C PHE A 74 6.96 -6.13 -21.99
N ASN A 75 6.76 -7.34 -22.53
CA ASN A 75 6.90 -7.65 -23.95
C ASN A 75 5.57 -7.71 -24.72
N GLU A 76 4.47 -7.22 -24.13
CA GLU A 76 3.21 -6.94 -24.84
C GLU A 76 3.17 -5.51 -25.41
#